data_AF-A0A183EFU3-F1
#
_entry.id   AF-A0A183EFU3-F1
#
_cell.length_a   1.000
_cell.length_b   1.000
_cell.length_c   1.000
_cell.angle_alpha   90.00
_cell.angle_beta   90.00
_cell.angle_gamma   90.00
#
_symmetry.space_group_name_H-M   'P 1'
#
loop_
_entity.id
_entity.type
_entity.pdbx_description
1 polymer ?
#
loop_
_entity_poly.entity_id
_entity_poly.type
_entity_poly.pdbx_seq_one_letter_code
_entity_poly.pdbx_strand_id
1 'polypeptide(L)'
;LFEGLCDWNAVMASKTVRDFDTAFTAPMFGYSSCAEYYHAAALYWKVHNIPIPTVCLNAADDCFSPIESIPFSDIEKSRNVAVAVTRHGGHIAFMNKANPLANGLVEDFIVQCTGLMLS
;
A
#
# COMPACT_ATOMS: atom_id res chain seq x y z
N LEU A 1 6.44 -12.17 24.90
CA LEU A 1 5.27 -11.50 24.27
C LEU A 1 4.63 -12.36 23.19
N PHE A 2 5.39 -13.19 22.46
CA PHE A 2 4.89 -13.97 21.32
C PHE A 2 5.15 -15.48 21.43
N GLU A 3 5.47 -15.97 22.63
CA GLU A 3 5.70 -17.39 22.86
C GLU A 3 4.37 -18.15 22.70
N GLY A 4 4.34 -19.11 21.78
CA GLY A 4 3.16 -19.94 21.47
C GLY A 4 2.26 -19.42 20.35
N LEU A 5 2.53 -18.25 19.77
CA LEU A 5 1.72 -17.71 18.65
C LEU A 5 2.16 -18.22 17.28
N CYS A 6 3.43 -18.59 17.13
CA CYS A 6 4.00 -19.07 15.88
C CYS A 6 5.19 -20.00 16.14
N ASP A 7 5.53 -20.81 15.15
CA ASP A 7 6.76 -21.62 15.17
C ASP A 7 7.96 -20.73 14.82
N TRP A 8 8.67 -20.29 15.85
CA TRP A 8 9.84 -19.43 15.71
C TRP A 8 10.97 -20.05 14.89
N ASN A 9 11.09 -21.39 14.84
CA ASN A 9 12.11 -22.01 13.98
C ASN A 9 11.75 -21.82 12.50
N ALA A 10 10.48 -21.98 12.13
CA ALA A 10 9.99 -21.73 10.79
C ALA A 10 10.11 -20.24 10.40
N VAL A 11 9.80 -19.33 11.33
CA VAL A 11 9.96 -17.89 11.13
C VAL A 11 11.43 -17.54 10.83
N MET A 12 12.36 -18.02 11.66
CA MET A 12 13.79 -17.74 11.49
C MET A 12 14.41 -18.42 10.26
N ALA A 13 13.79 -19.50 9.75
CA ALA A 13 14.22 -20.20 8.54
C ALA A 13 13.66 -19.60 7.23
N SER A 14 12.80 -18.58 7.32
CA SER A 14 12.14 -17.96 6.16
C SER A 14 13.15 -17.32 5.21
N LYS A 15 12.98 -17.57 3.91
CA LYS A 15 13.88 -17.03 2.85
C LYS A 15 13.17 -16.01 1.97
N THR A 16 11.85 -16.00 1.99
CA THR A 16 11.02 -15.07 1.25
C THR A 16 10.03 -14.37 2.18
N VAL A 17 9.50 -13.22 1.75
CA VAL A 17 8.42 -12.53 2.46
C VAL A 17 7.20 -13.45 2.63
N ARG A 18 6.90 -14.27 1.62
CA ARG A 18 5.79 -15.23 1.69
C ARG A 18 6.02 -16.32 2.73
N ASP A 19 7.26 -16.79 2.91
CA ASP A 19 7.59 -17.75 3.98
C ASP A 19 7.36 -17.12 5.35
N PHE A 20 7.85 -15.89 5.52
CA PHE A 20 7.66 -15.14 6.76
C PHE A 20 6.17 -14.88 7.03
N ASP A 21 5.40 -14.49 6.01
CA ASP A 21 3.96 -14.28 6.16
C ASP A 21 3.21 -15.56 6.47
N THR A 22 3.69 -16.70 5.99
CA THR A 22 3.10 -18.02 6.30
C THR A 22 3.43 -18.45 7.73
N ALA A 23 4.67 -18.26 8.17
CA ALA A 23 5.15 -18.72 9.47
C ALA A 23 4.80 -17.77 10.62
N PHE A 24 4.73 -16.45 10.35
CA PHE A 24 4.53 -15.41 11.35
C PHE A 24 3.24 -14.63 11.13
N THR A 25 3.11 -13.92 10.01
CA THR A 25 2.03 -12.92 9.81
C THR A 25 0.64 -13.55 9.86
N ALA A 26 0.37 -14.58 9.07
CA ALA A 26 -0.93 -15.23 9.04
C ALA A 26 -1.33 -15.83 10.41
N PRO A 27 -0.48 -16.64 11.09
CA PRO A 27 -0.77 -17.13 12.43
C PRO A 27 -0.98 -16.02 13.47
N MET A 28 -0.14 -14.98 13.44
CA MET A 28 -0.21 -13.85 14.38
C MET A 28 -1.56 -13.12 14.31
N PHE A 29 -2.15 -13.02 13.11
CA PHE A 29 -3.45 -12.39 12.90
C PHE A 29 -4.62 -13.39 12.83
N GLY A 30 -4.38 -14.67 13.12
CA GLY A 30 -5.41 -15.71 13.19
C GLY A 30 -5.95 -16.20 11.83
N TYR A 31 -5.21 -15.99 10.74
CA TYR A 31 -5.56 -16.53 9.42
C TYR A 31 -5.07 -17.98 9.30
N SER A 32 -5.87 -18.85 8.67
CA SER A 32 -5.48 -20.24 8.44
C SER A 32 -4.42 -20.40 7.35
N SER A 33 -4.25 -19.39 6.49
CA SER A 33 -3.20 -19.40 5.48
C SER A 33 -2.72 -18.00 5.08
N CYS A 34 -1.52 -17.92 4.52
CA CYS A 34 -1.00 -16.72 3.88
C CYS A 34 -1.90 -16.23 2.73
N ALA A 35 -2.56 -17.14 1.99
CA ALA A 35 -3.48 -16.78 0.92
C ALA A 35 -4.74 -16.08 1.46
N GLU A 36 -5.31 -16.57 2.56
CA GLU A 36 -6.44 -15.92 3.24
C GLU A 36 -6.04 -14.56 3.80
N TYR A 37 -4.86 -14.47 4.42
CA TYR A 37 -4.31 -13.20 4.87
C TYR A 37 -4.22 -12.21 3.71
N TYR A 38 -3.61 -12.58 2.58
CA TYR A 38 -3.49 -11.70 1.43
C TYR A 38 -4.84 -11.33 0.82
N HIS A 39 -5.79 -12.28 0.74
CA HIS A 39 -7.14 -11.98 0.27
C HIS A 39 -7.83 -10.96 1.18
N ALA A 40 -7.74 -11.15 2.50
CA ALA A 40 -8.33 -10.26 3.50
C ALA A 40 -7.63 -8.89 3.56
N ALA A 41 -6.31 -8.83 3.41
CA ALA A 41 -5.54 -7.59 3.43
C ALA A 41 -5.68 -6.80 2.11
N ALA A 42 -5.99 -7.47 1.00
CA ALA A 42 -6.11 -6.83 -0.30
C ALA A 42 -7.25 -5.81 -0.37
N LEU A 43 -6.97 -4.70 -1.04
CA LEU A 43 -7.93 -3.61 -1.24
C LEU A 43 -8.70 -3.70 -2.56
N TYR A 44 -8.25 -4.49 -3.56
CA TYR A 44 -8.82 -4.46 -4.91
C TYR A 44 -10.35 -4.63 -4.95
N TRP A 45 -10.88 -5.52 -4.11
CA TRP A 45 -12.31 -5.79 -4.00
C TRP A 45 -13.04 -4.95 -2.93
N LYS A 46 -12.33 -4.07 -2.22
CA LYS A 46 -12.86 -3.23 -1.14
C LYS A 46 -12.87 -1.74 -1.46
N VAL A 47 -12.11 -1.29 -2.46
CA VAL A 47 -11.93 0.14 -2.80
C VAL A 47 -13.26 0.88 -2.95
N HIS A 48 -14.27 0.27 -3.54
CA HIS A 48 -15.59 0.88 -3.74
C HIS A 48 -16.37 1.14 -2.43
N ASN A 49 -15.98 0.49 -1.33
CA ASN A 49 -16.62 0.67 -0.01
C ASN A 49 -16.05 1.85 0.79
N ILE A 50 -15.03 2.54 0.28
CA ILE A 50 -14.44 3.70 0.96
C ILE A 50 -15.46 4.85 0.98
N PRO A 51 -15.97 5.26 2.16
CA PRO A 51 -17.10 6.19 2.25
C PRO A 51 -16.68 7.66 2.15
N ILE A 52 -15.38 7.94 2.22
CA ILE A 52 -14.82 9.30 2.25
C ILE A 52 -13.98 9.58 0.98
N PRO A 53 -13.95 10.83 0.49
CA PRO A 53 -13.07 11.22 -0.60
C PRO A 53 -11.62 10.82 -0.30
N THR A 54 -11.03 10.03 -1.19
CA THR A 54 -9.70 9.44 -1.04
C THR A 54 -8.95 9.56 -2.34
N VAL A 55 -7.73 10.11 -2.30
CA VAL A 55 -6.82 10.16 -3.45
C VAL A 55 -5.69 9.18 -3.19
N CYS A 56 -5.52 8.22 -4.10
CA CYS A 56 -4.39 7.31 -4.13
C CYS A 56 -3.34 7.84 -5.10
N LEU A 57 -2.07 7.84 -4.71
CA LEU A 57 -0.95 8.21 -5.56
C LEU A 57 -0.08 6.96 -5.80
N ASN A 58 0.29 6.70 -7.06
CA ASN A 58 1.28 5.67 -7.40
C ASN A 58 2.21 6.15 -8.52
N ALA A 59 3.35 5.49 -8.70
CA ALA A 59 4.27 5.72 -9.79
C ALA A 59 4.33 4.51 -10.73
N ALA A 60 4.37 4.75 -12.04
CA ALA A 60 4.46 3.69 -13.04
C ALA A 60 5.82 2.94 -13.00
N ASP A 61 6.85 3.53 -12.41
CA ASP A 61 8.18 2.93 -12.21
C ASP A 61 8.39 2.36 -10.79
N ASP A 62 7.31 2.15 -10.02
CA ASP A 62 7.37 1.48 -8.73
C ASP A 62 7.62 -0.03 -8.89
N CYS A 63 8.71 -0.53 -8.31
CA CYS A 63 9.10 -1.94 -8.36
C CYS A 63 8.34 -2.85 -7.37
N PHE A 64 7.67 -2.28 -6.36
CA PHE A 64 6.88 -3.00 -5.37
C PHE A 64 5.38 -2.92 -5.66
N SER A 65 4.92 -1.84 -6.32
CA SER A 65 3.53 -1.64 -6.73
C SER A 65 3.41 -1.39 -8.25
N PRO A 66 3.65 -2.41 -9.09
CA PRO A 66 3.57 -2.28 -10.54
C PRO A 66 2.21 -1.76 -11.00
N ILE A 67 2.18 -1.08 -12.15
CA ILE A 67 0.94 -0.46 -12.66
C ILE A 67 -0.18 -1.49 -12.88
N GLU A 68 0.17 -2.72 -13.23
CA GLU A 68 -0.76 -3.84 -13.45
C GLU A 68 -1.44 -4.31 -12.14
N SER A 69 -0.85 -3.98 -10.99
CA SER A 69 -1.42 -4.30 -9.67
C SER A 69 -2.47 -3.29 -9.20
N ILE A 70 -2.57 -2.14 -9.88
CA ILE A 70 -3.55 -1.09 -9.53
C ILE A 70 -4.94 -1.52 -10.03
N PRO A 71 -5.96 -1.59 -9.15
CA PRO A 71 -7.29 -2.08 -9.52
C PRO A 71 -8.15 -0.98 -10.17
N PHE A 72 -7.72 -0.47 -11.34
CA PHE A 72 -8.39 0.63 -12.03
C PHE A 72 -9.88 0.39 -12.22
N SER A 73 -10.29 -0.81 -12.63
CA SER A 73 -11.70 -1.14 -12.87
C SER A 73 -12.57 -1.08 -11.60
N ASP A 74 -12.00 -1.30 -10.41
CA ASP A 74 -12.73 -1.20 -9.15
C ASP A 74 -12.72 0.22 -8.59
N ILE A 75 -11.65 0.98 -8.86
CA ILE A 75 -11.56 2.41 -8.58
C ILE A 75 -12.62 3.17 -9.39
N GLU A 76 -12.79 2.87 -10.68
CA GLU A 76 -13.79 3.49 -11.55
C GLU A 76 -15.23 3.31 -11.08
N LYS A 77 -15.51 2.24 -10.33
CA LYS A 77 -16.83 1.99 -9.72
C LYS A 77 -17.07 2.83 -8.46
N SER A 78 -16.02 3.38 -7.86
CA SER A 78 -16.10 4.21 -6.67
C SER A 78 -16.40 5.66 -7.03
N ARG A 79 -17.31 6.30 -6.29
CA ARG A 79 -17.56 7.75 -6.41
C ARG A 79 -16.61 8.60 -5.56
N ASN A 80 -15.90 7.96 -4.63
CA ASN A 80 -15.10 8.65 -3.61
C ASN A 80 -13.59 8.46 -3.81
N VAL A 81 -13.17 7.53 -4.67
CA VAL A 81 -11.76 7.19 -4.81
C VAL A 81 -11.26 7.66 -6.17
N ALA A 82 -10.17 8.42 -6.15
CA ALA A 82 -9.43 8.78 -7.35
C ALA A 82 -8.00 8.22 -7.25
N VAL A 83 -7.41 7.89 -8.40
CA VAL A 83 -6.01 7.48 -8.48
C VAL A 83 -5.23 8.42 -9.40
N ALA A 84 -4.10 8.92 -8.91
CA ALA A 84 -3.12 9.67 -9.67
C ALA A 84 -1.91 8.77 -9.90
N VAL A 85 -1.56 8.52 -11.16
CA VAL A 85 -0.39 7.74 -11.54
C VAL A 85 0.62 8.63 -12.24
N THR A 86 1.81 8.77 -11.66
CA THR A 86 2.90 9.50 -12.28
C THR A 86 3.73 8.59 -13.17
N ARG A 87 4.41 9.16 -14.16
CA ARG A 87 5.36 8.39 -14.98
C ARG A 87 6.59 7.94 -14.17
N HIS A 88 7.00 8.77 -13.21
CA HIS A 88 8.16 8.56 -12.36
C HIS A 88 7.87 8.97 -10.92
N GLY A 89 8.50 8.29 -9.98
CA GLY A 89 8.43 8.59 -8.55
C GLY A 89 9.05 7.49 -7.68
N GLY A 90 9.22 6.28 -8.24
CA GLY A 90 9.60 5.11 -7.48
C GLY A 90 8.59 4.79 -6.38
N HIS A 91 8.98 3.93 -5.44
CA HIS A 91 8.06 3.48 -4.39
C HIS A 91 7.71 4.56 -3.35
N ILE A 92 8.65 5.44 -3.02
CA ILE A 92 8.51 6.39 -1.90
C ILE A 92 8.97 7.81 -2.22
N ALA A 93 9.70 8.04 -3.31
CA ALA A 93 10.57 9.20 -3.39
C ALA A 93 9.86 10.41 -4.00
N PHE A 94 9.04 10.22 -5.05
CA PHE A 94 8.30 11.28 -5.77
C PHE A 94 9.07 12.62 -5.89
N MET A 95 10.39 12.52 -6.08
CA MET A 95 11.30 13.66 -5.97
C MET A 95 11.18 14.52 -7.22
N ASN A 96 10.92 15.81 -7.02
CA ASN A 96 10.81 16.77 -8.12
C ASN A 96 12.14 17.44 -8.48
N LYS A 97 13.16 17.32 -7.61
CA LYS A 97 14.46 17.99 -7.74
C LYS A 97 15.59 17.07 -7.28
N ALA A 98 16.81 17.33 -7.75
CA ALA A 98 18.02 16.63 -7.32
C ALA A 98 18.41 16.92 -5.85
N ASN A 99 17.86 17.98 -5.25
CA ASN A 99 18.09 18.30 -3.85
C ASN A 99 17.17 17.41 -2.97
N PRO A 100 17.73 16.49 -2.15
CA PRO A 100 16.93 15.61 -1.30
C PRO A 100 16.22 16.34 -0.15
N LEU A 101 16.55 17.61 0.11
CA LEU A 101 15.88 18.47 1.09
C LEU A 101 14.72 19.27 0.50
N ALA A 102 14.52 19.23 -0.82
CA ALA A 102 13.37 19.88 -1.43
C ALA A 102 12.12 18.99 -1.30
N ASN A 103 10.96 19.62 -1.19
CA ASN A 103 9.68 18.92 -1.24
C ASN A 103 9.56 18.08 -2.52
N GLY A 104 9.00 16.87 -2.36
CA GLY A 104 8.51 16.05 -3.45
C GLY A 104 7.06 16.37 -3.78
N LEU A 105 6.52 15.62 -4.74
CA LEU A 105 5.13 15.78 -5.17
C LEU A 105 4.13 15.53 -4.05
N VAL A 106 4.42 14.59 -3.16
CA VAL A 106 3.53 14.21 -2.05
C VAL A 106 3.38 15.35 -1.06
N GLU A 107 4.50 15.97 -0.66
CA GLU A 107 4.52 17.08 0.27
C GLU A 107 3.77 18.28 -0.31
N ASP A 108 4.05 18.63 -1.56
CA ASP A 108 3.38 19.74 -2.23
C ASP A 108 1.86 19.49 -2.39
N PHE A 109 1.45 18.25 -2.67
CA PHE A 109 0.05 17.87 -2.76
C PHE A 109 -0.67 17.99 -1.41
N ILE A 110 -0.07 17.47 -0.33
CA ILE A 110 -0.65 17.55 1.03
C ILE A 110 -0.82 19.01 1.46
N VAL A 111 0.18 19.87 1.20
CA VAL A 111 0.09 21.30 1.52
C VAL A 111 -1.08 21.97 0.78
N GLN A 112 -1.28 21.66 -0.50
CA GLN A 112 -2.41 22.22 -1.26
C GLN A 112 -3.76 21.71 -0.73
N CYS A 113 -3.90 20.42 -0.46
CA CYS A 113 -5.14 19.85 0.07
C CYS A 113 -5.49 20.37 1.47
N THR A 114 -4.49 20.52 2.34
CA THR A 114 -4.72 21.06 3.70
C THR A 114 -5.02 22.55 3.68
N GLY A 115 -4.38 23.33 2.79
CA GLY A 115 -4.68 24.75 2.61
C GLY A 115 -6.13 25.01 2.19
N LEU A 116 -6.72 24.13 1.36
CA LEU A 116 -8.12 24.21 0.93
C LEU A 116 -9.13 23.84 2.03
N MET A 117 -8.75 23.03 3.02
CA MET A 117 -9.63 22.65 4.13
C MET A 117 -9.68 23.70 5.25
N LEU A 118 -8.73 24.63 5.28
CA LEU A 118 -8.62 25.69 6.28
C LEU A 118 -9.17 27.05 5.81
N SER A 119 -9.62 27.14 4.55
CA SER A 119 -10.25 28.32 3.94
C SER A 119 -11.77 28.18 3.84
#